data_AF-A0A7V3BK94-F1
#
_entry.id   AF-A0A7V3BK94-F1
#
_cell.length_a   1.000
_cell.length_b   1.000
_cell.length_c   1.000
_cell.angle_alpha   90.00
_cell.angle_beta   90.00
_cell.angle_gamma   90.00
#
_symmetry.space_group_name_H-M   'P 1'
#
loop_
_entity.id
_entity.type
_entity.pdbx_description
1 polymer ?
#
loop_
_entity_poly.entity_id
_entity_poly.type
_entity_poly.pdbx_seq_one_letter_code
_entity_poly.pdbx_strand_id
1 'polypeptide(L)' 'MVSVISTLPRSGEIFRWVGSGQLRVHIDGEYPLAEAAKAQAALEHRETIGKVLLVP' A
#
# COMPACT_ATOMS: atom_id res chain seq x y z
N MET A 1 16.15 32.15 -0.64
CA MET A 1 17.35 31.46 -0.14
C MET A 1 17.11 31.26 1.36
N VAL A 2 16.65 30.13 1.91
CA VAL A 2 16.65 28.71 1.54
C VAL A 2 15.32 28.14 2.10
N SER A 3 14.53 27.42 1.30
CA SER A 3 13.47 26.57 1.85
C SER A 3 14.00 25.14 1.81
N VAL A 4 14.45 24.67 2.98
CA VAL A 4 14.96 23.32 3.16
C VAL A 4 13.77 22.37 3.02
N ILE A 5 13.62 21.73 1.85
CA ILE A 5 12.89 20.47 1.76
C ILE A 5 13.76 19.45 2.49
N SER A 6 13.45 19.21 3.76
CA SER A 6 14.05 18.09 4.48
C SER A 6 13.47 16.81 3.86
N THR A 7 14.33 16.03 3.20
CA THR A 7 14.03 14.64 2.87
C THR A 7 14.01 13.85 4.17
N LEU A 8 12.95 14.02 4.97
CA LEU A 8 12.60 13.09 6.03
C LEU A 8 12.60 11.69 5.39
N PRO A 9 13.20 10.67 6.03
CA PRO A 9 13.00 9.29 5.62
C PRO A 9 11.55 8.89 5.96
N ARG A 10 10.56 9.44 5.23
CA ARG A 10 9.13 9.22 5.46
C ARG A 10 8.76 7.74 5.46
N SER A 11 9.47 6.93 4.69
CA SER A 11 9.24 5.48 4.64
C SER A 11 9.88 4.73 5.81
N GLY A 12 10.99 5.22 6.37
CA GLY A 12 11.75 4.50 7.40
C GLY A 12 10.97 4.29 8.70
N GLU A 13 10.23 5.32 9.13
CA GLU A 13 9.37 5.21 10.32
C GLU A 13 8.18 4.29 10.09
N ILE A 14 7.58 4.32 8.89
CA ILE A 14 6.48 3.43 8.51
C ILE A 14 6.95 1.97 8.57
N PHE A 15 8.09 1.65 7.96
CA PHE A 15 8.64 0.30 8.01
C PHE A 15 9.02 -0.13 9.43
N ARG A 16 9.52 0.79 10.27
CA ARG A 16 9.78 0.52 11.68
C ARG A 16 8.49 0.16 12.43
N TRP A 17 7.37 0.87 12.20
CA TRP A 17 6.09 0.55 12.83
C TRP A 17 5.50 -0.77 12.32
N VAL A 18 5.68 -1.11 11.05
CA VAL A 18 5.29 -2.41 10.51
C VAL A 18 6.12 -3.53 11.15
N GLY A 19 7.45 -3.38 11.18
CA GLY A 19 8.36 -4.36 11.79
C GLY A 19 8.19 -4.50 13.30
N SER A 20 7.79 -3.43 14.01
CA SER A 20 7.48 -3.48 15.44
C SER A 20 6.05 -3.92 15.76
N GLY A 21 5.21 -4.15 14.73
CA GLY A 21 3.80 -4.53 14.89
C GLY A 21 2.87 -3.39 15.35
N GLN A 22 3.36 -2.16 15.47
CA GLN A 22 2.58 -0.97 15.79
C GLN A 22 1.66 -0.52 14.63
N LEU A 23 2.02 -0.86 13.39
CA LEU A 23 1.20 -0.65 12.21
C LEU A 23 0.92 -1.99 11.53
N ARG A 24 -0.34 -2.42 11.53
CA ARG A 24 -0.77 -3.61 10.78
C ARG A 24 -1.31 -3.18 9.42
N VAL A 25 -0.74 -3.76 8.38
CA VAL A 25 -1.21 -3.55 7.01
C VAL A 25 -2.29 -4.60 6.72
N HIS A 26 -3.51 -4.14 6.44
CA HIS A 26 -4.58 -5.00 5.97
C HIS A 26 -4.53 -5.07 4.43
N ILE A 27 -4.62 -6.29 3.90
CA ILE A 27 -4.67 -6.59 2.47
C ILE A 27 -6.05 -7.19 2.22
N ASP A 28 -6.87 -6.49 1.44
CA ASP A 28 -8.28 -6.83 1.22
C ASP A 28 -8.47 -7.70 -0.04
N GLY A 29 -7.43 -7.82 -0.87
CA GLY A 29 -7.45 -8.70 -2.02
C GLY A 29 -6.06 -8.96 -2.58
N GLU A 30 -5.81 -10.22 -2.94
CA GLU A 30 -4.65 -10.64 -3.71
C GLU A 30 -5.14 -11.18 -5.06
N TYR A 31 -4.58 -10.67 -6.14
CA TYR A 31 -4.92 -11.10 -7.50
C TYR A 31 -3.64 -11.48 -8.24
N PRO A 32 -3.64 -12.54 -9.05
CA PRO A 32 -2.54 -12.79 -9.97
C PRO A 32 -2.31 -11.57 -10.86
N LEU A 33 -1.06 -11.29 -11.24
CA LEU A 33 -0.73 -10.18 -12.13
C LEU A 33 -1.48 -10.30 -13.47
N ALA A 34 -1.70 -11.51 -13.95
CA ALA A 34 -2.52 -11.81 -15.13
C ALA A 34 -3.98 -11.34 -15.00
N GLU A 35 -4.48 -11.17 -13.77
CA GLU A 35 -5.84 -10.74 -13.46
C GLU A 35 -5.93 -9.29 -12.96
N ALA A 36 -4.93 -8.46 -13.26
CA ALA A 36 -4.91 -7.05 -12.85
C ALA A 36 -6.19 -6.27 -13.22
N ALA A 37 -6.84 -6.62 -14.34
CA ALA A 37 -8.12 -6.03 -14.73
C ALA A 37 -9.23 -6.30 -13.70
N LYS A 38 -9.27 -7.50 -13.11
CA LYS A 38 -10.25 -7.84 -12.05
C LYS A 38 -9.94 -7.09 -10.76
N ALA A 39 -8.66 -6.96 -10.40
CA ALA A 39 -8.23 -6.16 -9.24
C ALA A 39 -8.69 -4.70 -9.37
N GLN A 40 -8.56 -4.13 -10.58
CA GLN A 40 -9.01 -2.76 -10.85
C GLN A 40 -10.54 -2.64 -10.83
N ALA A 41 -11.26 -3.60 -11.42
CA ALA A 41 -12.72 -3.62 -11.34
C ALA A 41 -13.21 -3.69 -9.88
N ALA A 42 -12.59 -4.51 -9.03
CA ALA A 42 -12.94 -4.61 -7.61
C ALA A 42 -12.72 -3.28 -6.85
N LEU A 43 -11.70 -2.50 -7.22
CA LEU A 43 -11.48 -1.15 -6.69
C LEU A 43 -12.56 -0.16 -7.17
N GLU A 44 -12.92 -0.20 -8.46
CA GLU A 44 -13.93 0.68 -9.05
C GLU A 44 -15.33 0.46 -8.46
N HIS A 45 -15.69 -0.80 -8.22
CA HIS A 45 -16.97 -1.17 -7.60
C HIS A 45 -16.97 -1.02 -6.07
N ARG A 46 -15.85 -0.56 -5.47
CA ARG A 46 -15.65 -0.41 -4.02
C ARG A 46 -15.87 -1.73 -3.25
N GLU A 47 -15.56 -2.85 -3.88
CA GLU A 47 -15.67 -4.18 -3.29
C GLU A 47 -14.50 -4.49 -2.33
N THR A 48 -13.39 -3.77 -2.48
CA THR A 48 -12.23 -3.87 -1.59
C THR A 48 -12.12 -2.62 -0.71
N ILE A 49 -11.95 -2.79 0.60
CA ILE A 49 -11.79 -1.68 1.55
C ILE A 49 -10.32 -1.59 1.98
N GLY A 50 -9.45 -1.12 1.08
CA GLY A 50 -8.05 -0.88 1.43
C GLY A 50 -7.08 -1.29 0.34
N LYS A 51 -6.13 -2.18 0.66
CA LYS A 51 -4.99 -2.48 -0.22
C LYS A 51 -5.24 -3.74 -1.03
N VAL A 52 -4.99 -3.64 -2.32
CA VAL A 52 -5.00 -4.77 -3.26
C VAL A 52 -3.58 -5.06 -3.71
N LEU A 53 -3.18 -6.33 -3.68
CA LEU A 53 -1.86 -6.78 -4.09
C LEU A 53 -1.95 -7.58 -5.40
N LEU A 54 -1.02 -7.31 -6.31
CA LEU A 54 -0.80 -8.14 -7.48
C LEU A 54 0.38 -9.08 -7.21
N VAL A 55 0.13 -10.37 -7.33
CA VAL A 55 1.15 -11.42 -7.13
C VAL A 55 1.58 -11.98 -8.50
N PRO A 56 2.90 -12.09 -8.77
CA PRO A 56 3.41 -12.58 -10.05
C PRO A 56 3.11 -14.05 -10.30
#